data_AF-A0A6A2YF89-F1
#
_entry.id   AF-A0A6A2YF89-F1
#
_cell.length_a   1.000
_cell.length_b   1.000
_cell.length_c   1.000
_cell.angle_alpha   90.00
_cell.angle_beta   90.00
_cell.angle_gamma   90.00
#
_symmetry.space_group_name_H-M   'P 1'
#
loop_
_entity.id
_entity.type
_entity.pdbx_description
1 polymer ?
#
loop_
_entity_poly.entity_id
_entity_poly.type
_entity_poly.pdbx_seq_one_letter_code
_entity_poly.pdbx_strand_id
1 'polypeptide(L)'
;MASSSSGKHGIYRGIRCRSGKWVSEIREPRKTTRIWLGTYPTPEMAAAAYDVAALALKGSEAVVNFPASVASYPIPASTSSADIRKAAAAAAESLKKSENKTSESNLVEAVQHHEVKDVEISTEEYVDEDILLNLPNLLVDMAEGLLVSPPRISSALSDDDSPDSSQGESLWSY
;
A
#
# COMPACT_ATOMS: atom_id res chain seq x y z
N MET A 1 -30.48 19.13 15.78
CA MET A 1 -29.33 19.78 16.41
C MET A 1 -28.13 18.86 16.36
N ALA A 2 -27.02 19.29 15.75
CA ALA A 2 -25.68 18.74 15.97
C ALA A 2 -24.69 19.87 15.67
N SER A 3 -24.30 20.60 16.72
CA SER A 3 -23.24 21.59 16.69
C SER A 3 -21.96 20.94 17.19
N SER A 4 -20.84 21.15 16.50
CA SER A 4 -19.59 21.54 17.15
C SER A 4 -18.58 21.99 16.10
N SER A 5 -18.47 23.31 16.01
CA SER A 5 -17.34 24.05 15.46
C SER A 5 -16.00 23.59 16.03
N SER A 6 -15.02 23.30 15.18
CA SER A 6 -13.60 23.40 15.54
C SER A 6 -12.95 24.37 14.56
N GLY A 7 -12.66 25.57 15.06
CA GLY A 7 -12.31 26.75 14.29
C GLY A 7 -11.07 26.61 13.41
N LYS A 8 -11.02 27.48 12.39
CA LYS A 8 -9.89 27.73 11.50
C LYS A 8 -9.52 26.46 10.70
N HIS A 9 -10.41 26.15 9.77
CA HIS A 9 -10.37 25.00 8.88
C HIS A 9 -8.99 24.82 8.25
N GLY A 10 -8.42 23.63 8.38
CA GLY A 10 -7.33 23.20 7.50
C GLY A 10 -7.75 23.36 6.05
N ILE A 11 -6.80 23.68 5.18
CA ILE A 11 -7.00 24.05 3.77
C ILE A 11 -7.87 23.03 3.01
N TYR A 12 -7.86 21.76 3.45
CA TYR A 12 -8.61 20.67 2.83
C TYR A 12 -9.40 19.84 3.86
N ARG A 13 -10.48 19.21 3.38
CA ARG A 13 -11.39 18.38 4.18
C ARG A 13 -10.73 17.07 4.56
N GLY A 14 -10.98 16.60 5.79
CA GLY A 14 -10.42 15.34 6.29
C GLY A 14 -8.93 15.41 6.63
N ILE A 15 -8.29 16.57 6.44
CA ILE A 15 -6.86 16.73 6.65
C ILE A 15 -6.58 17.38 7.99
N ARG A 16 -5.61 16.82 8.72
CA ARG A 16 -5.11 17.36 9.99
C ARG A 16 -3.62 17.54 9.92
N CYS A 17 -3.11 18.65 10.43
CA CYS A 17 -1.67 18.87 10.52
C CYS A 17 -1.19 18.62 11.95
N ARG A 18 -0.14 17.80 12.11
CA ARG A 18 0.56 17.59 13.37
C ARG A 18 2.06 17.72 13.14
N SER A 19 2.68 18.71 13.78
CA SER A 19 4.13 18.95 13.71
C SER A 19 4.69 19.00 12.27
N GLY A 20 3.95 19.61 11.34
CA GLY A 20 4.35 19.74 9.94
C GLY A 20 4.09 18.51 9.07
N LYS A 21 3.51 17.42 9.61
CA LYS A 21 3.02 16.28 8.82
C LYS A 21 1.51 16.37 8.64
N TRP A 22 1.05 16.02 7.44
CA TRP A 22 -0.37 16.04 7.08
C TRP A 22 -0.94 14.63 7.17
N VAL A 23 -1.98 14.48 7.97
CA VAL A 23 -2.66 13.21 8.22
C VAL A 23 -3.96 13.18 7.46
N SER A 24 -4.22 12.08 6.76
CA SER A 24 -5.50 11.82 6.08
C SER A 24 -6.18 10.59 6.68
N GLU A 25 -7.43 10.75 7.11
CA GLU A 25 -8.27 9.67 7.65
C GLU A 25 -9.74 9.87 7.24
N ILE A 26 -10.48 8.78 7.11
CA ILE A 26 -11.91 8.84 6.77
C ILE A 26 -12.75 7.94 7.69
N ARG A 27 -14.00 8.35 7.92
CA ARG A 27 -15.02 7.57 8.63
C ARG A 27 -15.97 6.94 7.63
N GLU A 28 -16.30 5.67 7.84
CA GLU A 28 -17.28 4.98 7.01
C GLU A 28 -18.71 5.44 7.36
N PRO A 29 -19.59 5.75 6.39
CA PRO A 29 -20.91 6.33 6.64
C PRO A 29 -21.90 5.40 7.37
N ARG A 30 -21.55 4.13 7.59
CA ARG A 30 -22.38 3.14 8.29
C ARG A 30 -21.68 2.50 9.50
N LYS A 31 -20.41 2.84 9.76
CA LYS A 31 -19.62 2.23 10.83
C LYS A 31 -19.01 3.32 11.70
N THR A 32 -18.71 2.98 12.95
CA THR A 32 -17.92 3.86 13.83
C THR A 32 -16.42 3.77 13.57
N THR A 33 -16.00 2.88 12.66
CA THR A 33 -14.60 2.64 12.32
C THR A 33 -14.02 3.80 11.53
N ARG A 34 -12.72 4.03 11.77
CA ARG A 34 -11.92 4.99 11.01
C ARG A 34 -10.89 4.23 10.20
N ILE A 35 -10.71 4.67 8.97
CA ILE A 35 -9.66 4.18 8.10
C ILE A 35 -8.57 5.23 8.09
N TRP A 36 -7.40 4.87 8.60
CA TRP A 36 -6.20 5.66 8.45
C TRP A 36 -5.70 5.54 7.02
N LEU A 37 -5.70 6.62 6.25
CA LEU A 37 -5.29 6.58 4.84
C LEU A 37 -3.79 6.74 4.71
N GLY A 38 -3.19 7.60 5.53
CA GLY A 38 -1.74 7.78 5.56
C GLY A 38 -1.31 9.12 6.15
N THR A 39 0.01 9.32 6.16
CA THR A 39 0.64 10.61 6.44
C THR A 39 1.44 11.08 5.24
N TYR A 40 1.33 12.36 4.91
CA TYR A 40 1.87 12.95 3.70
C TYR A 40 2.67 14.22 4.02
N PRO A 41 3.66 14.56 3.18
CA PRO A 41 4.47 15.76 3.35
C PRO A 41 3.73 17.04 2.97
N THR A 42 2.80 16.98 2.01
CA THR A 42 2.02 18.12 1.54
C THR A 42 0.53 17.94 1.85
N PRO A 43 -0.21 19.04 2.07
CA PRO A 43 -1.64 18.98 2.31
C PRO A 43 -2.42 18.51 1.07
N GLU A 44 -1.95 18.82 -0.14
CA GLU A 44 -2.54 18.43 -1.42
C GLU A 44 -2.52 16.91 -1.61
N MET A 45 -1.38 16.26 -1.32
CA MET A 45 -1.26 14.80 -1.38
C MET A 45 -2.22 14.12 -0.40
N ALA A 46 -2.32 14.67 0.82
CA ALA A 46 -3.23 14.14 1.83
C ALA A 46 -4.70 14.28 1.41
N ALA A 47 -5.05 15.41 0.78
CA ALA A 47 -6.38 15.69 0.27
C ALA A 47 -6.74 14.82 -0.95
N ALA A 48 -5.80 14.55 -1.86
CA ALA A 48 -6.01 13.63 -2.97
C ALA A 48 -6.27 12.20 -2.46
N ALA A 49 -5.51 11.74 -1.46
CA ALA A 49 -5.76 10.46 -0.80
C ALA A 49 -7.17 10.41 -0.16
N TYR A 50 -7.61 11.50 0.45
CA TYR A 50 -8.95 11.59 1.04
C TYR A 50 -10.06 11.50 -0.01
N ASP A 51 -9.89 12.14 -1.17
CA ASP A 51 -10.88 12.17 -2.23
C ASP A 51 -11.15 10.78 -2.82
N VAL A 52 -10.09 9.99 -3.05
CA VAL A 52 -10.23 8.59 -3.49
C VAL A 52 -11.01 7.77 -2.47
N ALA A 53 -10.67 7.92 -1.19
CA ALA A 53 -11.36 7.18 -0.14
C ALA A 53 -12.84 7.62 0.01
N ALA A 54 -13.13 8.91 -0.17
CA ALA A 54 -14.50 9.41 -0.14
C ALA A 54 -15.32 8.87 -1.32
N LEU A 55 -14.73 8.83 -2.52
CA LEU A 55 -15.33 8.24 -3.71
C LEU A 55 -15.57 6.74 -3.52
N ALA A 56 -14.62 6.02 -2.93
CA ALA A 56 -14.76 4.59 -2.65
C ALA A 56 -15.92 4.27 -1.70
N LEU A 57 -16.13 5.10 -0.68
CA LEU A 57 -17.12 4.84 0.37
C LEU A 57 -18.51 5.39 0.05
N LYS A 58 -18.58 6.51 -0.66
CA LYS A 58 -19.83 7.25 -0.91
C LYS A 58 -20.23 7.27 -2.38
N GLY A 59 -19.36 6.79 -3.28
CA GLY A 59 -19.61 6.80 -4.72
C GLY A 59 -19.64 8.20 -5.30
N SER A 60 -20.51 8.40 -6.31
CA SER A 60 -20.68 9.68 -7.01
C SER A 60 -21.26 10.81 -6.15
N GLU A 61 -21.81 10.51 -4.97
CA GLU A 61 -22.31 11.50 -4.01
C GLU A 61 -21.23 11.98 -3.02
N ALA A 62 -19.98 11.54 -3.23
CA ALA A 62 -18.84 12.00 -2.45
C ALA A 62 -18.56 13.48 -2.68
N VAL A 63 -18.36 14.21 -1.58
CA VAL A 63 -17.87 15.60 -1.67
C VAL A 63 -16.36 15.57 -1.57
N VAL A 64 -15.72 15.74 -2.73
CA VAL A 64 -14.26 15.74 -2.91
C VAL A 64 -13.67 17.14 -2.77
N ASN A 65 -12.36 17.23 -2.52
CA ASN A 65 -11.60 18.47 -2.51
C ASN A 65 -11.21 18.91 -3.94
N PHE A 66 -10.88 17.96 -4.83
CA PHE A 66 -10.42 18.22 -6.19
C PHE A 66 -11.38 17.64 -7.23
N PRO A 67 -12.47 18.35 -7.58
CA PRO A 67 -13.44 17.87 -8.57
C PRO A 67 -12.83 17.66 -9.96
N ALA A 68 -11.82 18.43 -10.34
CA ALA A 68 -11.13 18.30 -11.63
C ALA A 68 -10.29 17.00 -11.73
N SER A 69 -9.84 16.46 -10.60
CA SER A 69 -8.95 15.30 -10.55
C SER A 69 -9.70 13.98 -10.42
N VAL A 70 -11.04 14.01 -10.24
CA VAL A 70 -11.88 12.82 -10.02
C VAL A 70 -11.72 11.78 -11.12
N ALA A 71 -11.67 12.22 -12.38
CA ALA A 71 -11.50 11.32 -13.53
C ALA A 71 -10.10 10.69 -13.61
N SER A 72 -9.11 11.27 -12.94
CA SER A 72 -7.73 10.77 -12.91
C SER A 72 -7.46 9.86 -11.71
N TYR A 73 -8.39 9.75 -10.76
CA TYR A 73 -8.15 8.98 -9.56
C TYR A 73 -8.20 7.47 -9.82
N PRO A 74 -7.31 6.70 -9.18
CA PRO A 74 -7.35 5.25 -9.22
C PRO A 74 -8.63 4.75 -8.55
N ILE A 75 -9.35 3.87 -9.24
CA ILE A 75 -10.55 3.23 -8.71
C ILE A 75 -10.10 2.07 -7.81
N PRO A 76 -10.48 2.04 -6.53
CA PRO A 76 -10.15 0.91 -5.67
C PRO A 76 -10.91 -0.35 -6.12
N ALA A 77 -10.24 -1.50 -6.05
CA ALA A 77 -10.80 -2.79 -6.45
C ALA A 77 -11.98 -3.24 -5.57
N SER A 78 -12.01 -2.80 -4.30
CA SER A 78 -13.11 -3.09 -3.38
C SER A 78 -13.29 -1.98 -2.34
N THR A 79 -14.35 -2.08 -1.55
CA THR A 79 -14.60 -1.21 -0.38
C THR A 79 -13.80 -1.64 0.87
N SER A 80 -12.84 -2.55 0.73
CA SER A 80 -11.97 -2.95 1.84
C SER A 80 -11.06 -1.80 2.26
N SER A 81 -10.73 -1.73 3.56
CA SER A 81 -9.83 -0.68 4.07
C SER A 81 -8.41 -0.79 3.50
N ALA A 82 -7.99 -1.96 3.04
CA ALA A 82 -6.70 -2.19 2.41
C ALA A 82 -6.68 -1.62 0.98
N ASP A 83 -7.69 -1.92 0.17
CA ASP A 83 -7.76 -1.46 -1.22
C ASP A 83 -7.95 0.05 -1.29
N ILE A 84 -8.77 0.61 -0.40
CA ILE A 84 -8.95 2.05 -0.28
C ILE A 84 -7.61 2.73 0.05
N ARG A 85 -6.82 2.17 0.97
CA ARG A 85 -5.48 2.70 1.31
C ARG A 85 -4.52 2.62 0.12
N LYS A 86 -4.51 1.50 -0.61
CA LYS A 86 -3.67 1.30 -1.80
C LYS A 86 -3.99 2.33 -2.89
N ALA A 87 -5.27 2.50 -3.20
CA ALA A 87 -5.72 3.48 -4.19
C ALA A 87 -5.45 4.93 -3.72
N ALA A 88 -5.69 5.23 -2.45
CA ALA A 88 -5.40 6.55 -1.88
C ALA A 88 -3.90 6.90 -1.93
N ALA A 89 -3.02 5.94 -1.69
CA ALA A 89 -1.58 6.11 -1.81
C ALA A 89 -1.16 6.40 -3.27
N ALA A 90 -1.68 5.63 -4.23
CA ALA A 90 -1.40 5.83 -5.65
C ALA A 90 -1.85 7.22 -6.14
N ALA A 91 -3.00 7.72 -5.66
CA ALA A 91 -3.45 9.08 -5.97
C ALA A 91 -2.51 10.15 -5.41
N ALA A 92 -2.05 9.99 -4.18
CA ALA A 92 -1.09 10.92 -3.58
C ALA A 92 0.25 10.94 -4.35
N GLU A 93 0.74 9.78 -4.78
CA GLU A 93 1.97 9.66 -5.57
C GLU A 93 1.86 10.30 -6.96
N SER A 94 0.69 10.22 -7.60
CA SER A 94 0.45 10.89 -8.89
C SER A 94 0.64 12.41 -8.80
N LEU A 95 0.31 13.00 -7.65
CA LEU A 95 0.44 14.43 -7.38
C LEU A 95 1.91 14.83 -7.17
N LYS A 96 2.68 13.99 -6.46
CA LYS A 96 4.14 14.14 -6.31
C LYS A 96 4.86 14.11 -7.67
N LYS A 97 4.44 13.26 -8.60
CA LYS A 97 5.01 13.19 -9.95
C LYS A 97 4.74 14.46 -10.77
N SER A 98 3.61 15.13 -10.55
CA SER A 98 3.27 16.39 -11.23
C SER A 98 4.11 17.56 -10.74
N GLU A 99 4.44 17.61 -9.44
CA GLU A 99 5.32 18.64 -8.88
C GLU A 99 6.73 18.55 -9.48
N ASN A 100 7.27 17.34 -9.64
CA ASN A 100 8.58 17.14 -10.25
C ASN A 100 8.61 17.53 -11.73
N LYS A 101 7.52 17.33 -12.47
CA LYS A 101 7.42 17.71 -13.90
C LYS A 101 7.38 19.23 -14.14
N THR A 102 6.95 20.01 -13.16
CA THR A 102 6.87 21.48 -13.30
C THR A 102 8.25 22.13 -13.11
N SER A 103 9.22 21.42 -12.53
CA SER A 103 10.58 21.91 -12.29
C SER A 103 11.62 21.43 -13.33
N GLU A 104 11.25 20.55 -14.27
CA GLU A 104 12.18 19.90 -15.21
C GLU A 104 11.81 20.12 -16.69
N SER A 105 11.46 21.35 -17.10
CA SER A 105 11.56 21.73 -18.50
C SER A 105 13.01 22.12 -18.84
N ASN A 106 13.96 21.18 -18.72
CA ASN A 106 15.29 21.16 -19.38
C ASN A 106 16.17 20.04 -18.79
N LEU A 107 16.03 18.80 -19.27
CA LEU A 107 17.16 18.04 -19.84
C LEU A 107 16.61 16.77 -20.50
N VAL A 108 17.03 16.53 -21.73
CA VAL A 108 16.71 15.37 -22.54
C VAL A 108 17.62 14.18 -22.18
N GLU A 109 17.04 12.98 -22.34
CA GLU A 109 17.66 11.66 -22.52
C GLU A 109 18.36 10.96 -21.35
N ALA A 110 17.66 9.95 -20.82
CA ALA A 110 18.25 8.62 -20.60
C ALA A 110 17.14 7.55 -20.69
N VAL A 111 17.15 6.81 -21.79
CA VAL A 111 16.34 5.60 -22.00
C VAL A 111 17.11 4.42 -21.41
N GLN A 112 16.49 3.67 -20.50
CA GLN A 112 16.75 2.23 -20.43
C GLN A 112 15.50 1.47 -19.97
N HIS A 113 15.18 0.46 -20.77
CA HIS A 113 13.98 -0.37 -20.74
C HIS A 113 13.97 -1.34 -19.55
N HIS A 114 12.82 -1.45 -18.87
CA HIS A 114 12.33 -2.75 -18.39
C HIS A 114 10.80 -2.71 -18.38
N GLU A 115 10.19 -3.48 -19.27
CA GLU A 115 8.74 -3.65 -19.37
C GLU A 115 8.20 -4.32 -18.10
N VAL A 116 7.23 -3.69 -17.46
CA VAL A 116 6.39 -4.35 -16.45
C VAL A 116 5.10 -4.72 -17.15
N LYS A 117 4.93 -6.01 -17.45
CA LYS A 117 3.62 -6.54 -17.87
C LYS A 117 2.71 -6.57 -16.66
N ASP A 118 1.56 -5.91 -16.80
CA ASP A 118 0.40 -6.10 -15.94
C ASP A 118 0.03 -7.59 -15.92
N VAL A 119 -0.04 -8.17 -14.73
CA VAL A 119 -0.71 -9.46 -14.50
C VAL A 119 -1.76 -9.22 -13.43
N GLU A 120 -3.00 -9.10 -13.90
CA GLU A 120 -4.19 -9.40 -13.12
C GLU A 120 -4.10 -10.86 -12.65
N ILE A 121 -4.43 -11.14 -11.39
CA ILE A 121 -5.10 -12.40 -11.03
C ILE A 121 -5.80 -12.21 -9.69
N SER A 122 -7.12 -12.20 -9.76
CA SER A 122 -8.01 -12.69 -8.72
C SER A 122 -7.95 -14.22 -8.73
N THR A 123 -7.82 -14.83 -7.55
CA THR A 123 -8.45 -16.07 -7.06
C THR A 123 -7.50 -16.75 -6.08
N GLU A 124 -8.06 -17.22 -4.97
CA GLU A 124 -7.38 -18.02 -3.94
C GLU A 124 -6.69 -19.25 -4.57
N GLU A 125 -5.38 -19.15 -4.76
CA GLU A 125 -4.51 -20.29 -5.03
C GLU A 125 -3.25 -20.06 -4.19
N TYR A 126 -2.80 -21.09 -3.49
CA TYR A 126 -1.65 -21.03 -2.59
C TYR A 126 -0.44 -20.53 -3.41
N VAL A 127 0.00 -19.30 -3.17
CA VAL A 127 1.19 -18.77 -3.85
C VAL A 127 2.39 -19.37 -3.14
N ASP A 128 3.11 -20.26 -3.82
CA ASP A 128 4.35 -20.84 -3.30
C ASP A 128 5.28 -19.73 -2.80
N GLU A 129 5.62 -19.80 -1.52
CA GLU A 129 6.38 -18.79 -0.78
C GLU A 129 7.80 -18.59 -1.33
N ASP A 130 8.28 -19.54 -2.14
CA ASP A 130 9.55 -19.48 -2.87
C ASP A 130 9.59 -18.35 -3.91
N ILE A 131 8.45 -18.03 -4.53
CA ILE A 131 8.32 -16.95 -5.51
C ILE A 131 8.22 -15.61 -4.80
N LEU A 132 7.52 -15.57 -3.65
CA LEU A 132 7.33 -14.36 -2.86
C LEU A 132 8.65 -13.88 -2.23
N LEU A 133 9.52 -14.80 -1.81
CA LEU A 133 10.80 -14.51 -1.17
C LEU A 133 11.99 -14.49 -2.15
N ASN A 134 11.74 -14.71 -3.44
CA ASN A 134 12.79 -14.84 -4.46
C ASN A 134 13.91 -15.82 -4.01
N LEU A 135 13.48 -16.87 -3.30
CA LEU A 135 14.31 -17.80 -2.55
C LEU A 135 15.43 -18.47 -3.37
N PRO A 136 15.27 -18.83 -4.66
CA PRO A 136 16.37 -19.42 -5.43
C PRO A 136 17.60 -18.50 -5.53
N ASN A 137 17.39 -17.17 -5.64
CA ASN A 137 18.50 -16.23 -5.70
C ASN A 137 19.13 -16.03 -4.31
N LEU A 138 18.30 -15.99 -3.26
CA LEU A 138 18.78 -15.86 -1.88
C LEU A 138 19.68 -17.04 -1.45
N LEU A 139 19.33 -18.28 -1.80
CA LEU A 139 20.18 -19.43 -1.50
C LEU A 139 21.51 -19.41 -2.26
N VAL A 140 21.51 -18.91 -3.50
CA VAL A 140 22.73 -18.77 -4.29
C VAL A 140 23.66 -17.73 -3.66
N ASP A 141 23.13 -16.57 -3.27
CA ASP A 141 23.90 -15.49 -2.65
C ASP A 141 24.48 -15.90 -1.28
N MET A 142 23.69 -16.60 -0.46
CA MET A 142 24.17 -17.12 0.83
C MET A 142 25.22 -18.21 0.67
N ALA A 143 25.05 -19.10 -0.32
CA ALA A 143 26.03 -20.15 -0.62
C ALA A 143 27.35 -19.55 -1.12
N GLU A 144 27.28 -18.49 -1.95
CA GLU A 144 28.46 -17.74 -2.40
C GLU A 144 29.22 -17.11 -1.22
N GLY A 145 28.52 -16.43 -0.32
CA GLY A 145 29.15 -15.81 0.85
C GLY A 145 29.83 -16.81 1.80
N LEU A 146 29.34 -18.04 1.84
CA LEU A 146 29.93 -19.13 2.63
C LEU A 146 30.96 -19.96 1.86
N LEU A 147 31.20 -19.66 0.58
CA LEU A 147 32.06 -20.43 -0.34
C LEU A 147 31.63 -21.90 -0.47
N VAL A 148 30.32 -22.16 -0.40
CA VAL A 148 29.72 -23.49 -0.55
C VAL A 148 28.90 -23.53 -1.84
N SER A 149 28.76 -24.71 -2.45
CA SER A 149 27.91 -24.87 -3.63
C SER A 149 26.41 -24.82 -3.26
N PRO A 150 25.56 -24.12 -4.05
CA PRO A 150 24.12 -24.04 -3.77
C PRO A 150 23.46 -25.44 -3.80
N PRO A 151 22.54 -25.75 -2.86
CA PRO A 151 21.85 -27.03 -2.84
C PRO A 151 20.92 -27.16 -4.07
N ARG A 152 20.90 -28.35 -4.68
CA ARG A 152 20.01 -28.65 -5.82
C ARG A 152 18.67 -29.17 -5.31
N ILE A 153 17.65 -28.32 -5.34
CA ILE A 153 16.26 -28.73 -5.10
C ILE A 153 15.72 -29.45 -6.34
N SER A 154 15.81 -30.78 -6.35
CA SER A 154 15.02 -31.61 -7.25
C SER A 154 13.65 -31.86 -6.63
N SER A 155 12.59 -31.36 -7.26
CA SER A 155 11.20 -31.65 -6.92
C SER A 155 10.90 -33.13 -7.19
N ALA A 156 11.29 -34.00 -6.26
CA ALA A 156 10.93 -35.40 -6.23
C ALA A 156 10.39 -35.72 -4.84
N LEU A 157 9.09 -36.00 -4.80
CA LEU A 157 8.39 -36.67 -3.70
C LEU A 157 9.22 -37.84 -3.17
N SER A 158 9.45 -37.88 -1.86
CA SER A 158 9.69 -39.12 -1.13
C SER A 158 9.36 -38.92 0.35
N ASP A 159 8.45 -39.77 0.80
CA ASP A 159 7.82 -39.91 2.11
C ASP A 159 8.77 -40.01 3.32
N ASP A 160 8.19 -39.72 4.48
CA ASP A 160 8.36 -40.43 5.77
C ASP A 160 9.77 -40.47 6.40
N ASP A 161 9.98 -39.66 7.44
CA ASP A 161 10.13 -40.19 8.80
C ASP A 161 10.09 -39.02 9.82
N SER A 162 9.12 -39.08 10.74
CA SER A 162 9.11 -38.31 11.99
C SER A 162 9.20 -39.36 13.08
N PRO A 163 10.19 -39.31 13.99
CA PRO A 163 9.92 -38.67 15.28
C PRO A 163 11.16 -38.12 16.02
N ASP A 164 10.99 -37.06 16.83
CA ASP A 164 11.29 -37.18 18.26
C ASP A 164 10.63 -36.07 19.07
N SER A 165 9.92 -36.50 20.11
CA SER A 165 9.30 -35.65 21.12
C SER A 165 10.36 -35.23 22.13
N SER A 166 10.82 -33.98 22.08
CA SER A 166 11.53 -33.38 23.21
C SER A 166 10.68 -32.28 23.85
N GLN A 167 10.15 -32.64 25.02
CA GLN A 167 9.61 -31.81 26.10
C GLN A 167 9.61 -30.29 25.85
N GLY A 168 8.46 -29.76 25.48
CA GLY A 168 8.13 -28.35 25.65
C GLY A 168 7.92 -28.06 27.13
N GLU A 169 8.96 -27.58 27.81
CA GLU A 169 8.80 -26.85 29.06
C GLU A 169 7.95 -25.61 28.79
N SER A 170 6.79 -25.55 29.44
CA SER A 170 5.79 -24.51 29.24
C SER A 170 6.28 -23.20 29.85
N LEU A 171 6.88 -22.33 29.03
CA LEU A 171 7.39 -21.00 29.39
C LEU A 171 6.28 -19.94 29.58
N TRP A 172 5.10 -20.37 30.03
CA TRP A 172 4.00 -19.50 30.41
C TRP A 172 3.41 -19.98 31.73
N SER A 173 4.19 -19.84 32.80
CA SER A 173 3.65 -19.79 34.15
C SER A 173 3.12 -18.37 34.42
N TYR A 174 1.82 -18.32 34.77
CA TYR A 174 1.00 -17.14 35.02
C TYR A 174 1.41 -16.37 36.28
#